data_AF-A4WMV5-F1
#
_entry.id   AF-A4WMV5-F1
#
_cell.length_a   1.000
_cell.length_b   1.000
_cell.length_c   1.000
_cell.angle_alpha   90.00
_cell.angle_beta   90.00
_cell.angle_gamma   90.00
#
_symmetry.space_group_name_H-M   'P 1'
#
loop_
_entity.id
_entity.type
_entity.pdbx_description
1 polymer ?
#
loop_
_entity_poly.entity_id
_entity_poly.type
_entity_poly.pdbx_seq_one_letter_code
_entity_poly.pdbx_strand_id
1 'polypeptide(L)'
;MLTYGEGSSDRPRRSGLSGRLDRQALIGGSATPFSKGNYEANYTIKGVVIGGGYRHEIAVGWIVVGSGPSGNYSYGEIMGAGFKAASERDALYVVSCTFGVCTRMTHSPSWLLLIPARLDALKPSGTCQALGYTGALYTGVAGQSAELIGSIPLQSAGNVTATTCVVNGVPLTIRITTTAALSGKPLYQSILDINATRVSPFNGDTYRKILAEVKG
;
A
#
# COMPACT_ATOMS: atom_id res chain seq x y z
N MET A 1 72.83 -31.46 -18.89
CA MET A 1 72.54 -31.26 -20.33
C MET A 1 71.75 -29.95 -20.42
N LEU A 2 72.40 -28.78 -20.58
CA LEU A 2 72.74 -28.13 -21.87
C LEU A 2 71.49 -28.09 -22.77
N THR A 3 70.87 -26.97 -23.16
CA THR A 3 71.34 -25.63 -23.62
C THR A 3 70.18 -24.61 -23.51
N TYR A 4 70.35 -23.37 -23.03
CA TYR A 4 70.73 -22.13 -23.75
C TYR A 4 70.03 -21.85 -25.10
N GLY A 5 69.36 -20.69 -25.18
CA GLY A 5 68.80 -20.07 -26.38
C GLY A 5 68.34 -18.64 -26.08
N GLU A 6 69.25 -17.67 -26.25
CA GLU A 6 69.03 -16.24 -26.14
C GLU A 6 68.28 -15.64 -27.35
N GLY A 7 67.66 -14.48 -27.12
CA GLY A 7 67.61 -13.40 -28.11
C GLY A 7 66.26 -13.17 -28.80
N SER A 8 65.56 -12.09 -28.45
CA SER A 8 65.66 -10.86 -29.24
C SER A 8 64.74 -9.77 -28.68
N SER A 9 65.33 -8.58 -28.59
CA SER A 9 64.75 -7.29 -28.26
C SER A 9 63.74 -6.85 -29.31
N ASP A 10 62.56 -6.40 -28.87
CA ASP A 10 61.92 -5.23 -29.49
C ASP A 10 60.96 -4.54 -28.53
N ARG A 11 61.28 -3.30 -28.15
CA ARG A 11 60.31 -2.31 -27.65
C ARG A 11 59.84 -1.52 -28.86
N PRO A 12 58.58 -1.06 -28.89
CA PRO A 12 58.43 0.36 -28.58
C PRO A 12 57.12 0.78 -27.87
N ARG A 13 57.26 1.96 -27.26
CA ARG A 13 56.27 3.05 -27.05
C ARG A 13 55.19 2.91 -25.98
N ARG A 14 55.41 3.74 -24.94
CA ARG A 14 54.44 4.34 -24.03
C ARG A 14 53.32 5.07 -24.78
N SER A 15 52.08 4.77 -24.39
CA SER A 15 50.99 5.72 -24.14
C SER A 15 50.15 5.03 -23.05
N GLY A 16 50.03 5.52 -21.82
CA GLY A 16 49.64 6.88 -21.48
C GLY A 16 48.12 7.01 -21.52
N LEU A 17 47.39 6.17 -20.80
CA LEU A 17 45.97 6.38 -20.50
C LEU A 17 45.65 5.87 -19.10
N SER A 18 45.62 6.85 -18.20
CA SER A 18 45.03 6.79 -16.87
C SER A 18 43.57 6.39 -17.01
N GLY A 19 43.30 5.09 -16.88
CA GLY A 19 41.95 4.54 -16.74
C GLY A 19 41.43 4.90 -15.37
N ARG A 20 40.84 6.09 -15.27
CA ARG A 20 40.04 6.54 -14.14
C ARG A 20 39.03 5.43 -13.82
N LEU A 21 39.10 4.93 -12.58
CA LEU A 21 38.05 4.14 -11.95
C LEU A 21 36.76 4.97 -11.96
N ASP A 22 35.99 4.86 -13.03
CA ASP A 22 34.58 5.27 -13.03
C ASP A 22 33.83 4.27 -12.15
N ARG A 23 33.83 4.58 -10.85
CA ARG A 23 32.78 4.16 -9.92
C ARG A 23 31.46 4.79 -10.37
N GLN A 24 30.91 4.32 -11.47
CA GLN A 24 29.47 4.36 -11.68
C GLN A 24 28.92 3.09 -11.01
N ALA A 25 28.77 3.18 -9.69
CA ALA A 25 27.77 2.39 -9.02
C ALA A 25 26.43 2.81 -9.63
N LEU A 26 25.97 2.03 -10.61
CA LEU A 26 24.58 1.99 -11.02
C LEU A 26 23.78 1.77 -9.74
N ILE A 27 23.16 2.83 -9.23
CA ILE A 27 22.01 2.74 -8.35
C ILE A 27 20.91 2.16 -9.24
N GLY A 28 20.98 0.86 -9.49
CA GLY A 28 19.97 0.08 -10.17
C GLY A 28 18.79 -0.05 -9.24
N GLY A 29 17.99 1.02 -9.13
CA GLY A 29 16.61 0.88 -8.71
C GLY A 29 15.95 -0.04 -9.72
N SER A 30 15.75 -1.30 -9.35
CA SER A 30 14.93 -2.24 -10.12
C SER A 30 13.68 -1.52 -10.59
N ALA A 31 13.45 -1.46 -11.91
CA ALA A 31 12.21 -0.94 -12.44
C ALA A 31 11.05 -1.66 -11.74
N THR A 32 10.15 -0.90 -11.12
CA THR A 32 9.01 -1.48 -10.38
C THR A 32 8.10 -2.19 -11.38
N PRO A 33 7.78 -3.48 -11.20
CA PRO A 33 6.99 -4.24 -12.17
C PRO A 33 5.49 -3.88 -12.14
N PHE A 34 5.08 -2.95 -11.28
CA PHE A 34 3.70 -2.54 -11.06
C PHE A 34 3.59 -1.01 -11.11
N SER A 35 2.39 -0.50 -11.35
CA SER A 35 2.07 0.94 -11.34
C SER A 35 0.61 1.17 -10.92
N LYS A 36 0.22 2.43 -10.66
CA LYS A 36 -1.15 2.82 -10.24
C LYS A 36 -2.29 2.18 -11.06
N GLY A 37 -2.10 1.96 -12.36
CA GLY A 37 -3.10 1.36 -13.26
C GLY A 37 -2.77 -0.07 -13.70
N ASN A 38 -1.79 -0.71 -13.08
CA ASN A 38 -1.37 -2.08 -13.36
C ASN A 38 -0.73 -2.69 -12.10
N TYR A 39 -1.55 -3.03 -11.12
CA TYR A 39 -1.07 -3.71 -9.91
C TYR A 39 -2.11 -4.67 -9.33
N GLU A 40 -1.62 -5.64 -8.58
CA GLU A 40 -2.34 -6.41 -7.58
C GLU A 40 -1.52 -6.34 -6.28
N ALA A 41 -2.17 -5.99 -5.18
CA ALA A 41 -1.52 -5.92 -3.87
C ALA A 41 -2.36 -6.62 -2.81
N ASN A 42 -1.69 -7.42 -1.97
CA ASN A 42 -2.28 -8.10 -0.82
C ASN A 42 -1.93 -7.32 0.45
N TYR A 43 -2.94 -6.85 1.16
CA TYR A 43 -2.81 -6.06 2.37
C TYR A 43 -3.28 -6.83 3.60
N THR A 44 -2.56 -6.65 4.69
CA THR A 44 -3.01 -6.98 6.03
C THR A 44 -3.48 -5.72 6.74
N ILE A 45 -4.53 -5.84 7.56
CA ILE A 45 -5.12 -4.73 8.29
C ILE A 45 -5.09 -5.06 9.78
N LYS A 46 -4.46 -4.17 10.55
CA LYS A 46 -4.32 -4.30 12.00
C LYS A 46 -4.81 -3.03 12.66
N GLY A 47 -5.65 -3.19 13.68
CA GLY A 47 -6.10 -2.11 14.55
C GLY A 47 -5.39 -2.18 15.88
N VAL A 48 -5.10 -1.03 16.46
CA VAL A 48 -4.71 -0.89 17.86
C VAL A 48 -5.59 0.19 18.46
N VAL A 49 -6.17 -0.10 19.62
CA VAL A 49 -6.93 0.88 20.41
C VAL A 49 -6.21 1.07 21.74
N ILE A 50 -5.97 2.33 22.10
CA ILE A 50 -5.27 2.74 23.30
C ILE A 50 -6.20 3.68 24.08
N GLY A 51 -6.49 3.35 25.32
CA GLY A 51 -7.39 4.13 26.17
C GLY A 51 -7.42 3.61 27.61
N GLY A 52 -7.57 4.51 28.58
CA GLY A 52 -7.66 4.13 30.00
C GLY A 52 -6.45 3.38 30.57
N GLY A 53 -5.27 3.53 29.95
CA GLY A 53 -4.05 2.78 30.32
C GLY A 53 -3.91 1.41 29.66
N TYR A 54 -4.88 0.99 28.85
CA TYR A 54 -4.86 -0.29 28.14
C TYR A 54 -4.53 -0.11 26.66
N ARG A 55 -3.88 -1.13 26.09
CA ARG A 55 -3.63 -1.28 24.66
C ARG A 55 -4.25 -2.60 24.20
N HIS A 56 -5.21 -2.50 23.28
CA HIS A 56 -5.85 -3.66 22.66
C HIS A 56 -5.46 -3.73 21.19
N GLU A 57 -4.91 -4.86 20.78
CA GLU A 57 -4.64 -5.14 19.36
C GLU A 57 -5.83 -5.92 18.78
N ILE A 58 -6.28 -5.48 17.61
CA ILE A 58 -7.45 -6.01 16.92
C ILE A 58 -6.98 -6.50 15.55
N ALA A 59 -7.12 -7.79 15.31
CA ALA A 59 -7.00 -8.34 13.97
C ALA A 59 -8.21 -7.86 13.17
N VAL A 60 -8.01 -6.91 12.26
CA VAL A 60 -9.10 -6.34 11.46
C VAL A 60 -9.37 -7.21 10.24
N GLY A 61 -8.32 -7.69 9.57
CA GLY A 61 -8.48 -8.64 8.46
C GLY A 61 -7.45 -8.44 7.35
N TRP A 62 -7.85 -8.73 6.12
CA TRP A 62 -6.99 -8.66 4.94
C TRP A 62 -7.80 -8.32 3.69
N ILE A 63 -7.13 -7.74 2.69
CA ILE A 63 -7.73 -7.38 1.41
C ILE A 63 -6.72 -7.53 0.29
N VAL A 64 -7.16 -8.07 -0.83
CA VAL A 64 -6.47 -7.97 -2.11
C VAL A 64 -7.13 -6.89 -2.94
N VAL A 65 -6.32 -5.99 -3.51
CA VAL A 65 -6.78 -4.94 -4.44
C VAL A 65 -6.03 -5.08 -5.75
N GLY A 66 -6.77 -5.20 -6.85
CA GLY A 66 -6.25 -5.14 -8.20
C GLY A 66 -6.77 -3.92 -8.94
N SER A 67 -5.86 -3.19 -9.59
CA SER A 67 -6.20 -2.11 -10.53
C SER A 67 -5.48 -2.34 -11.86
N GLY A 68 -6.25 -2.40 -12.94
CA GLY A 68 -5.75 -2.76 -14.26
C GLY A 68 -6.50 -2.08 -15.40
N PRO A 69 -6.02 -2.22 -16.65
CA PRO A 69 -6.66 -1.63 -17.82
C PRO A 69 -8.10 -2.12 -18.05
N SER A 70 -8.41 -3.35 -17.65
CA SER A 70 -9.74 -3.96 -17.84
C SER A 70 -10.75 -3.57 -16.76
N GLY A 71 -10.31 -2.98 -15.65
CA GLY A 71 -11.13 -2.69 -14.49
C GLY A 71 -10.37 -2.87 -13.18
N ASN A 72 -11.10 -2.75 -12.07
CA ASN A 72 -10.57 -2.95 -10.73
C ASN A 72 -11.31 -4.11 -10.07
N TYR A 73 -10.64 -4.76 -9.13
CA TYR A 73 -11.32 -5.72 -8.26
C TYR A 73 -10.72 -5.67 -6.86
N SER A 74 -11.50 -6.17 -5.90
CA SER A 74 -11.01 -6.44 -4.57
C SER A 74 -11.75 -7.62 -3.95
N TYR A 75 -11.10 -8.29 -3.02
CA TYR A 75 -11.72 -9.31 -2.19
C TYR A 75 -10.96 -9.44 -0.89
N GLY A 76 -11.62 -9.94 0.15
CA GLY A 76 -10.98 -10.08 1.45
C GLY A 76 -11.96 -10.38 2.55
N GLU A 77 -11.50 -10.16 3.77
CA GLU A 77 -12.27 -10.33 4.98
C GLU A 77 -11.95 -9.17 5.94
N ILE A 78 -12.98 -8.49 6.43
CA ILE A 78 -12.87 -7.40 7.41
C ILE A 78 -13.81 -7.70 8.56
N MET A 79 -13.26 -7.79 9.77
CA MET A 79 -14.01 -8.06 11.02
C MET A 79 -14.93 -9.30 10.90
N GLY A 80 -14.45 -10.35 10.22
CA GLY A 80 -15.19 -11.59 10.00
C GLY A 80 -16.23 -11.53 8.87
N ALA A 81 -16.37 -10.39 8.18
CA ALA A 81 -17.22 -10.26 6.99
C ALA A 81 -16.38 -10.41 5.72
N GLY A 82 -16.69 -11.43 4.92
CA GLY A 82 -16.07 -11.65 3.63
C GLY A 82 -16.68 -10.74 2.57
N PHE A 83 -15.89 -10.30 1.59
CA PHE A 83 -16.41 -9.48 0.50
C PHE A 83 -15.69 -9.75 -0.81
N LYS A 84 -16.36 -9.38 -1.90
CA LYS A 84 -15.83 -9.32 -3.25
C LYS A 84 -16.40 -8.10 -3.95
N ALA A 85 -15.58 -7.42 -4.73
CA ALA A 85 -16.01 -6.32 -5.57
C ALA A 85 -15.25 -6.33 -6.89
N ALA A 86 -15.93 -5.93 -7.96
CA ALA A 86 -15.30 -5.68 -9.25
C ALA A 86 -15.98 -4.50 -9.94
N SER A 87 -15.19 -3.71 -10.67
CA SER A 87 -15.69 -2.63 -11.50
C SER A 87 -15.43 -2.92 -12.97
N GLU A 88 -16.45 -2.74 -13.79
CA GLU A 88 -16.36 -2.82 -15.25
C GLU A 88 -17.01 -1.58 -15.85
N ARG A 89 -16.24 -0.81 -16.65
CA ARG A 89 -16.66 0.51 -17.14
C ARG A 89 -17.08 1.40 -15.95
N ASP A 90 -18.31 1.92 -15.95
CA ASP A 90 -18.85 2.78 -14.90
C ASP A 90 -19.67 2.02 -13.84
N ALA A 91 -19.74 0.69 -13.92
CA ALA A 91 -20.49 -0.13 -12.99
C ALA A 91 -19.58 -0.74 -11.92
N LEU A 92 -20.01 -0.63 -10.66
CA LEU A 92 -19.41 -1.31 -9.52
C LEU A 92 -20.36 -2.40 -9.01
N TYR A 93 -19.83 -3.62 -8.90
CA TYR A 93 -20.54 -4.77 -8.36
C TYR A 93 -19.88 -5.18 -7.05
N VAL A 94 -20.66 -5.30 -5.98
CA VAL A 94 -20.15 -5.67 -4.66
C VAL A 94 -21.04 -6.76 -4.07
N VAL A 95 -20.39 -7.75 -3.45
CA VAL A 95 -21.04 -8.75 -2.60
C VAL A 95 -20.33 -8.75 -1.27
N SER A 96 -21.11 -8.67 -0.18
CA SER A 96 -20.62 -8.82 1.18
C SER A 96 -21.33 -10.00 1.84
N CYS A 97 -20.59 -10.85 2.52
CA CYS A 97 -21.08 -12.06 3.17
C CYS A 97 -20.72 -12.05 4.66
N THR A 98 -21.72 -12.15 5.51
CA THR A 98 -21.55 -12.23 6.97
C THR A 98 -22.38 -13.40 7.49
N PHE A 99 -21.78 -14.26 8.31
CA PHE A 99 -22.43 -15.46 8.86
C PHE A 99 -23.11 -16.35 7.79
N GLY A 100 -22.48 -16.47 6.61
CA GLY A 100 -23.00 -17.28 5.49
C GLY A 100 -24.12 -16.64 4.67
N VAL A 101 -24.59 -15.44 5.05
CA VAL A 101 -25.59 -14.69 4.30
C VAL A 101 -24.90 -13.62 3.45
N CYS A 102 -25.13 -13.64 2.14
CA CYS A 102 -24.53 -12.71 1.19
C CYS A 102 -25.53 -11.69 0.67
N THR A 103 -25.14 -10.42 0.69
CA THR A 103 -25.92 -9.29 0.19
C THR A 103 -25.18 -8.64 -0.96
N ARG A 104 -25.87 -8.45 -2.09
CA ARG A 104 -25.37 -7.66 -3.21
C ARG A 104 -25.59 -6.18 -2.94
N MET A 105 -24.58 -5.36 -3.23
CA MET A 105 -24.60 -3.92 -3.03
C MET A 105 -24.23 -3.22 -4.34
N THR A 106 -24.89 -2.10 -4.61
CA THR A 106 -24.63 -1.24 -5.78
C THR A 106 -23.73 -0.05 -5.46
N HIS A 107 -23.31 0.09 -4.20
CA HIS A 107 -22.40 1.13 -3.75
C HIS A 107 -21.17 0.51 -3.09
N SER A 108 -20.05 1.22 -3.17
CA SER A 108 -18.83 0.82 -2.47
C SER A 108 -19.05 0.99 -0.97
N PRO A 109 -18.98 -0.07 -0.14
CA PRO A 109 -18.93 0.11 1.29
C PRO A 109 -17.77 1.04 1.67
N SER A 110 -18.00 1.90 2.66
CA SER A 110 -17.06 2.96 3.05
C SER A 110 -15.64 2.47 3.36
N TRP A 111 -15.48 1.21 3.79
CA TRP A 111 -14.18 0.60 4.05
C TRP A 111 -13.38 0.25 2.78
N LEU A 112 -14.02 0.03 1.62
CA LEU A 112 -13.32 -0.10 0.32
C LEU A 112 -12.70 1.22 -0.14
N LEU A 113 -13.22 2.34 0.34
CA LEU A 113 -12.73 3.68 0.01
C LEU A 113 -11.54 4.12 0.86
N LEU A 114 -11.12 3.33 1.86
CA LEU A 114 -10.04 3.70 2.78
C LEU A 114 -8.68 3.91 2.07
N ILE A 115 -8.45 3.19 0.97
CA ILE A 115 -7.16 3.21 0.26
C ILE A 115 -7.12 4.36 -0.77
N PRO A 116 -8.13 4.60 -1.64
CA PRO A 116 -8.04 5.64 -2.66
C PRO A 116 -8.52 7.02 -2.18
N ALA A 117 -9.62 7.11 -1.42
CA ALA A 117 -10.38 8.35 -1.23
C ALA A 117 -9.80 9.33 -0.19
N ARG A 118 -8.60 9.05 0.32
CA ARG A 118 -7.93 9.88 1.32
C ARG A 118 -6.53 10.32 0.91
N LEU A 119 -5.99 9.80 -0.20
CA LEU A 119 -4.68 10.21 -0.71
C LEU A 119 -4.67 11.69 -1.12
N ASP A 120 -5.77 12.22 -1.64
CA ASP A 120 -5.86 13.59 -2.15
C ASP A 120 -5.70 14.67 -1.06
N ALA A 121 -5.96 14.31 0.20
CA ALA A 121 -5.76 15.20 1.35
C ALA A 121 -4.33 15.14 1.92
N LEU A 122 -3.49 14.23 1.43
CA LEU A 122 -2.13 14.03 1.93
C LEU A 122 -1.15 14.84 1.11
N LYS A 123 -0.17 15.43 1.80
CA LYS A 123 0.91 16.19 1.16
C LYS A 123 2.18 15.34 1.13
N PRO A 124 2.98 15.43 0.05
CA PRO A 124 4.31 14.83 0.03
C PRO A 124 5.14 15.36 1.20
N SER A 125 5.78 14.46 1.95
CA SER A 125 6.55 14.80 3.15
C SER A 125 7.95 14.16 3.20
N GLY A 126 8.31 13.35 2.20
CA GLY A 126 9.67 12.82 2.07
C GLY A 126 9.73 11.55 1.23
N THR A 127 10.77 10.76 1.47
CA THR A 127 10.94 9.43 0.89
C THR A 127 10.57 8.35 1.91
N CYS A 128 10.20 7.17 1.42
CA CYS A 128 9.91 6.01 2.25
C CYS A 128 10.42 4.73 1.58
N GLN A 129 10.47 3.64 2.34
CA GLN A 129 10.72 2.31 1.81
C GLN A 129 9.63 1.33 2.25
N ALA A 130 9.15 0.50 1.33
CA ALA A 130 8.18 -0.56 1.59
C ALA A 130 8.41 -1.73 0.63
N LEU A 131 8.38 -2.96 1.15
CA LEU A 131 8.62 -4.19 0.37
C LEU A 131 9.94 -4.17 -0.43
N GLY A 132 10.96 -3.45 0.05
CA GLY A 132 12.25 -3.28 -0.65
C GLY A 132 12.25 -2.23 -1.75
N TYR A 133 11.14 -1.53 -2.00
CA TYR A 133 11.05 -0.43 -2.96
C TYR A 133 11.13 0.93 -2.28
N THR A 134 11.78 1.88 -2.94
CA THR A 134 11.77 3.30 -2.53
C THR A 134 10.55 4.00 -3.13
N GLY A 135 9.84 4.76 -2.30
CA GLY A 135 8.65 5.52 -2.68
C GLY A 135 8.63 6.93 -2.09
N ALA A 136 7.51 7.61 -2.27
CA ALA A 136 7.22 8.90 -1.69
C ALA A 136 6.34 8.73 -0.44
N LEU A 137 6.77 9.37 0.65
CA LEU A 137 5.99 9.47 1.88
C LEU A 137 4.99 10.62 1.72
N TYR A 138 3.73 10.35 2.05
CA TYR A 138 2.71 11.38 2.15
C TYR A 138 2.15 11.40 3.56
N THR A 139 1.93 12.59 4.10
CA THR A 139 1.31 12.80 5.41
C THR A 139 0.21 13.85 5.33
N GLY A 140 -0.81 13.69 6.16
CA GLY A 140 -1.88 14.66 6.29
C GLY A 140 -2.51 14.61 7.67
N VAL A 141 -3.05 15.74 8.09
CA VAL A 141 -3.83 15.86 9.32
C VAL A 141 -5.18 16.46 8.96
N ALA A 142 -6.26 15.80 9.37
CA ALA A 142 -7.62 16.30 9.28
C ALA A 142 -8.21 16.37 10.69
N GLY A 143 -8.85 17.50 11.02
CA GLY A 143 -9.70 17.56 12.21
C GLY A 143 -10.93 16.69 11.97
N GLN A 144 -11.26 15.81 12.91
CA GLN A 144 -12.55 15.13 12.92
C GLN A 144 -13.52 15.95 13.76
N SER A 145 -14.57 16.48 13.13
CA SER A 145 -15.84 16.76 13.81
C SER A 145 -16.65 15.46 13.88
N ALA A 146 -17.29 15.24 15.03
CA ALA A 146 -17.84 13.99 15.52
C ALA A 146 -18.97 13.32 14.69
N GLU A 147 -18.71 12.84 13.47
CA GLU A 147 -19.72 12.11 12.68
C GLU A 147 -19.27 10.76 12.07
N LEU A 148 -18.02 10.34 12.23
CA LEU A 148 -17.46 9.25 11.42
C LEU A 148 -17.36 7.86 12.07
N ILE A 149 -17.89 7.67 13.28
CA ILE A 149 -17.97 6.33 13.90
C ILE A 149 -19.37 6.17 14.47
N GLY A 150 -20.11 5.18 13.99
CA GLY A 150 -21.54 5.00 14.22
C GLY A 150 -22.01 5.30 15.65
N SER A 151 -23.14 6.00 15.71
CA SER A 151 -24.11 6.04 16.82
C SER A 151 -23.65 6.54 18.20
N ILE A 152 -22.38 6.88 18.41
CA ILE A 152 -21.93 7.42 19.71
C ILE A 152 -21.76 8.94 19.56
N PRO A 153 -22.65 9.78 20.13
CA PRO A 153 -22.50 11.23 20.14
C PRO A 153 -21.40 11.61 21.13
N LEU A 154 -20.14 11.40 20.75
CA LEU A 154 -18.99 11.92 21.47
C LEU A 154 -18.72 13.32 20.92
N GLN A 155 -18.94 14.36 21.73
CA GLN A 155 -18.41 15.71 21.49
C GLN A 155 -16.88 15.72 21.65
N SER A 156 -16.17 14.82 20.97
CA SER A 156 -14.72 14.72 21.04
C SER A 156 -14.11 15.51 19.89
N ALA A 157 -13.33 16.53 20.24
CA ALA A 157 -12.36 17.08 19.32
C ALA A 157 -11.27 16.03 19.12
N GLY A 158 -11.02 15.66 17.86
CA GLY A 158 -10.06 14.64 17.52
C GLY A 158 -9.26 14.98 16.27
N ASN A 159 -8.01 14.54 16.23
CA ASN A 159 -7.18 14.68 15.05
C ASN A 159 -7.04 13.31 14.38
N VAL A 160 -7.25 13.28 13.07
CA VAL A 160 -6.85 12.16 12.23
C VAL A 160 -5.55 12.53 11.58
N THR A 161 -4.53 11.71 11.81
CA THR A 161 -3.30 11.77 11.03
C THR A 161 -3.25 10.54 10.14
N ALA A 162 -2.89 10.74 8.89
CA ALA A 162 -2.71 9.67 7.93
C ALA A 162 -1.32 9.77 7.34
N THR A 163 -0.62 8.64 7.28
CA THR A 163 0.71 8.51 6.68
C THR A 163 0.67 7.36 5.70
N THR A 164 1.21 7.55 4.50
CA THR A 164 1.24 6.49 3.48
C THR A 164 2.57 6.49 2.73
N CYS A 165 3.06 5.30 2.40
CA CYS A 165 4.19 5.12 1.49
C CYS A 165 3.67 4.72 0.12
N VAL A 166 3.88 5.56 -0.88
CA VAL A 166 3.41 5.35 -2.26
C VAL A 166 4.59 5.03 -3.16
N VAL A 167 4.57 3.86 -3.80
CA VAL A 167 5.58 3.42 -4.76
C VAL A 167 4.93 3.32 -6.13
N ASN A 168 5.44 4.06 -7.11
CA ASN A 168 4.90 4.13 -8.48
C ASN A 168 3.36 4.35 -8.53
N GLY A 169 2.86 5.18 -7.62
CA GLY A 169 1.43 5.50 -7.49
C GLY A 169 0.58 4.43 -6.78
N VAL A 170 1.18 3.38 -6.23
CA VAL A 170 0.52 2.34 -5.44
C VAL A 170 0.83 2.54 -3.95
N PRO A 171 -0.17 2.72 -3.07
CA PRO A 171 0.05 2.85 -1.63
C PRO A 171 0.41 1.49 -1.04
N LEU A 172 1.65 1.30 -0.59
CA LEU A 172 2.10 0.02 -0.02
C LEU A 172 1.96 -0.04 1.50
N THR A 173 1.97 1.11 2.17
CA THR A 173 1.65 1.19 3.60
C THR A 173 0.72 2.38 3.84
N ILE A 174 -0.21 2.21 4.77
CA ILE A 174 -1.10 3.26 5.25
C ILE A 174 -1.20 3.10 6.75
N ARG A 175 -0.91 4.17 7.48
CA ARG A 175 -1.14 4.27 8.92
C ARG A 175 -2.09 5.42 9.16
N ILE A 176 -3.24 5.12 9.74
CA ILE A 176 -4.22 6.11 10.17
C ILE A 176 -4.22 6.12 11.69
N THR A 177 -3.93 7.27 12.29
CA THR A 177 -4.03 7.45 13.73
C THR A 177 -5.14 8.45 14.01
N THR A 178 -6.15 8.01 14.76
CA THR A 178 -7.22 8.89 15.24
C THR A 178 -7.02 9.09 16.73
N THR A 179 -6.96 10.34 17.18
CA THR A 179 -6.99 10.68 18.60
C THR A 179 -8.33 11.33 18.94
N ALA A 180 -8.83 11.08 20.14
CA ALA A 180 -9.95 11.81 20.71
C ALA A 180 -9.53 12.40 22.05
N ALA A 181 -9.88 13.66 22.27
CA ALA A 181 -9.70 14.33 23.54
C ALA A 181 -11.04 14.87 24.08
N LEU A 182 -11.18 14.87 25.40
CA LEU A 182 -12.28 15.51 26.12
C LEU A 182 -11.70 16.51 27.12
N SER A 183 -12.12 17.76 27.01
CA SER A 183 -11.60 18.87 27.83
C SER A 183 -10.07 18.97 27.80
N GLY A 184 -9.45 18.74 26.64
CA GLY A 184 -8.00 18.78 26.45
C GLY A 184 -7.24 17.56 26.96
N LYS A 185 -7.91 16.58 27.58
CA LYS A 185 -7.30 15.33 28.03
C LYS A 185 -7.46 14.23 26.98
N PRO A 186 -6.40 13.47 26.64
CA PRO A 186 -6.51 12.35 25.70
C PRO A 186 -7.41 11.26 26.30
N LEU A 187 -8.50 10.94 25.62
CA LEU A 187 -9.40 9.85 26.01
C LEU A 187 -9.00 8.54 25.34
N TYR A 188 -8.70 8.62 24.05
CA TYR A 188 -8.56 7.46 23.19
C TYR A 188 -7.62 7.78 22.03
N GLN A 189 -6.91 6.75 21.59
CA GLN A 189 -6.18 6.72 20.34
C GLN A 189 -6.49 5.40 19.64
N SER A 190 -6.85 5.45 18.36
CA SER A 190 -6.77 4.29 17.49
C SER A 190 -5.68 4.44 16.46
N ILE A 191 -5.07 3.33 16.11
CA ILE A 191 -4.10 3.20 15.02
C ILE A 191 -4.62 2.09 14.12
N LEU A 192 -4.78 2.39 12.84
CA LEU A 192 -5.10 1.42 11.80
C LEU A 192 -3.92 1.34 10.84
N ASP A 193 -3.27 0.18 10.80
CA ASP A 193 -2.19 -0.12 9.88
C ASP A 193 -2.70 -1.03 8.76
N ILE A 194 -2.55 -0.56 7.53
CA ILE A 194 -2.83 -1.31 6.30
C ILE A 194 -1.49 -1.47 5.57
N ASN A 195 -0.97 -2.69 5.56
CA ASN A 195 0.37 -2.96 5.02
C ASN A 195 0.29 -4.00 3.90
N ALA A 196 0.80 -3.63 2.73
CA ALA A 196 1.02 -4.55 1.65
C ALA A 196 2.06 -5.59 2.09
N THR A 197 1.71 -6.86 1.95
CA THR A 197 2.59 -8.01 2.17
C THR A 197 3.19 -8.50 0.85
N ARG A 198 2.51 -8.21 -0.26
CA ARG A 198 2.94 -8.53 -1.62
C ARG A 198 2.36 -7.50 -2.58
N VAL A 199 3.11 -7.20 -3.63
CA VAL A 199 2.65 -6.42 -4.79
C VAL A 199 3.21 -7.05 -6.07
N SER A 200 2.38 -7.09 -7.11
CA SER A 200 2.70 -7.63 -8.44
C SER A 200 1.96 -6.87 -9.53
N PRO A 201 2.24 -7.11 -10.82
CA PRO A 201 1.36 -6.65 -11.90
C PRO A 201 -0.09 -7.14 -11.72
N PHE A 202 -1.03 -6.47 -12.39
CA PHE A 202 -2.44 -6.82 -12.38
C PHE A 202 -2.69 -8.24 -12.91
N ASN A 203 -3.55 -8.99 -12.24
CA ASN A 203 -3.95 -10.34 -12.66
C ASN A 203 -5.34 -10.32 -13.33
N GLY A 204 -5.34 -10.47 -14.67
CA GLY A 204 -6.57 -10.50 -15.45
C GLY A 204 -7.44 -11.75 -15.24
N ASP A 205 -6.85 -12.87 -14.85
CA ASP A 205 -7.61 -14.10 -14.53
C ASP A 205 -8.39 -13.93 -13.23
N THR A 206 -7.73 -13.41 -12.19
CA THR A 206 -8.39 -13.08 -10.91
C THR A 206 -9.53 -12.09 -11.13
N TYR A 207 -9.29 -11.02 -11.92
CA TYR A 207 -10.33 -10.05 -12.25
C TYR A 207 -11.57 -10.70 -12.87
N ARG A 208 -11.38 -11.52 -13.93
CA ARG A 208 -12.50 -12.19 -14.61
C ARG A 208 -13.27 -13.11 -13.67
N LYS A 209 -12.56 -13.85 -12.81
CA LYS A 209 -13.17 -14.73 -11.81
C LYS A 209 -14.03 -13.95 -10.83
N ILE A 210 -13.47 -12.90 -10.20
CA ILE A 210 -14.22 -12.09 -9.23
C ILE A 210 -15.41 -11.40 -9.89
N LEU A 211 -15.24 -10.85 -11.09
CA LEU A 211 -16.31 -10.21 -11.85
C LEU A 211 -17.49 -11.17 -12.11
N ALA A 212 -17.21 -12.42 -12.50
CA ALA A 212 -18.24 -13.42 -12.71
C ALA A 212 -18.99 -13.76 -11.41
N GLU A 213 -18.27 -13.91 -10.30
CA GLU A 213 -18.85 -14.23 -8.99
C GLU A 213 -19.72 -13.11 -8.41
N VAL A 214 -19.41 -11.84 -8.67
CA VAL A 214 -20.22 -10.71 -8.16
C VAL A 214 -21.38 -10.33 -9.08
N LYS A 215 -21.35 -10.76 -10.35
CA LYS A 215 -22.43 -10.52 -11.33
C LYS A 215 -23.48 -11.64 -11.34
N GLY A 216 -23.05 -12.90 -11.19
CA GLY A 216 -23.96 -14.05 -11.05
C GLY A 216 -24.74 -13.96 -9.75
#